data_AF-K7SWB2-F1
#
_entry.id   AF-K7SWB2-F1
#
_cell.length_a   1.000
_cell.length_b   1.000
_cell.length_c   1.000
_cell.angle_alpha   90.00
_cell.angle_beta   90.00
_cell.angle_gamma   90.00
#
_symmetry.space_group_name_H-M   'P 1'
#
loop_
_entity.id
_entity.type
_entity.pdbx_description
1 polymer ?
#
loop_
_entity_poly.entity_id
_entity_poly.type
_entity_poly.pdbx_seq_one_letter_code
_entity_poly.pdbx_strand_id
1 'polypeptide(L)'
;KDVDVSGVLRYRYDTGTFDKNWGTPNSNLNDSKQDHKYRAQVNFSAAIADNFKAFVQFDYNAVDGGTGVDNATNAQKGFFVRQLYLTYTNEDVATSVIAGKQQLNIIWTDNGIDGLVGTGVKVVNNSIDGLTLAAFAVDSFMATEQGSDLVGHNGSQFNPDSIGNLYGAAAVGSYDLAGGQFNPQLWLAYWDQVAFFYALDASYSTTIFDGINWTLEGAYLGNSVDSDLDSARYANGNLF
;
A
#
# COMPACT_ATOMS: atom_id res chain seq x y z
N LYS A 1 -29.88 -0.54 2.03
CA LYS A 1 -30.00 -0.80 0.57
C LYS A 1 -28.90 -0.07 -0.17
N ASP A 2 -28.55 1.13 0.26
CA ASP A 2 -27.54 2.00 -0.38
C ASP A 2 -26.13 1.84 0.21
N VAL A 3 -25.86 0.69 0.85
CA VAL A 3 -24.58 0.40 1.53
C VAL A 3 -24.04 -0.94 1.06
N ASP A 4 -22.84 -0.91 0.49
CA ASP A 4 -22.05 -2.09 0.15
C ASP A 4 -21.09 -2.40 1.30
N VAL A 5 -20.95 -3.68 1.63
CA VAL A 5 -20.07 -4.15 2.71
C VAL A 5 -19.08 -5.17 2.17
N SER A 6 -17.80 -5.01 2.51
CA SER A 6 -16.74 -5.98 2.21
C SER A 6 -15.76 -6.08 3.38
N GLY A 7 -14.83 -7.03 3.34
CA GLY A 7 -13.87 -7.16 4.43
C GLY A 7 -12.97 -8.38 4.31
N VAL A 8 -12.10 -8.53 5.31
CA VAL A 8 -11.15 -9.63 5.43
C VAL A 8 -11.10 -10.07 6.89
N LEU A 9 -11.03 -11.38 7.11
CA LEU A 9 -10.65 -11.98 8.38
C LEU A 9 -9.42 -12.86 8.13
N ARG A 10 -8.33 -12.58 8.84
CA ARG A 10 -7.07 -13.33 8.73
C ARG A 10 -6.59 -13.73 10.12
N TYR A 11 -6.37 -15.03 10.27
CA TYR A 11 -5.67 -15.61 11.42
C TYR A 11 -4.30 -16.12 10.96
N ARG A 12 -3.27 -15.90 11.77
CA ARG A 12 -1.93 -16.49 11.58
C ARG A 12 -1.44 -17.09 12.89
N TYR A 13 -0.78 -18.23 12.79
CA TYR A 13 0.04 -18.78 13.85
C TYR A 13 1.48 -18.76 13.39
N ASP A 14 2.28 -17.86 13.97
CA ASP A 14 3.65 -17.62 13.52
C ASP A 14 4.65 -18.03 14.60
N THR A 15 5.76 -18.66 14.17
CA THR A 15 6.90 -18.95 15.04
C THR A 15 8.19 -18.75 14.25
N GLY A 16 9.02 -17.83 14.73
CA GLY A 16 10.36 -17.59 14.22
C GLY A 16 11.42 -18.01 15.23
N THR A 17 12.36 -18.84 14.80
CA THR A 17 13.53 -19.23 15.59
C THR A 17 14.80 -18.84 14.85
N PHE A 18 15.76 -18.30 15.60
CA PHE A 18 17.08 -17.93 15.09
C PHE A 18 18.12 -18.72 15.84
N ASP A 19 19.14 -19.19 15.13
CA ASP A 19 20.30 -19.77 15.79
C ASP A 19 21.09 -18.66 16.51
N LYS A 20 21.96 -19.08 17.44
CA LYS A 20 22.80 -18.14 18.21
C LYS A 20 23.86 -17.40 17.37
N ASN A 21 24.13 -17.87 16.15
CA ASN A 21 25.14 -17.34 15.24
C ASN A 21 24.55 -16.40 14.17
N TRP A 22 23.23 -16.26 14.11
CA TRP A 22 22.47 -15.47 13.13
C TRP A 22 22.72 -13.95 13.28
N GLY A 23 23.39 -13.54 14.36
CA GLY A 23 23.58 -12.13 14.71
C GLY A 23 22.32 -11.52 15.32
N THR A 24 22.32 -10.20 15.51
CA THR A 24 21.16 -9.47 16.02
C THR A 24 20.06 -9.46 14.95
N PRO A 25 18.87 -10.03 15.20
CA PRO A 25 17.75 -9.96 14.26
C PRO A 25 17.38 -8.50 13.99
N ASN A 26 17.12 -8.14 12.73
CA ASN A 26 16.54 -6.85 12.39
C ASN A 26 15.02 -6.86 12.59
N SER A 27 14.39 -5.67 12.63
CA SER A 27 12.97 -5.49 12.91
C SER A 27 12.01 -6.05 11.86
N ASN A 28 12.50 -6.44 10.69
CA ASN A 28 11.66 -6.95 9.60
C ASN A 28 11.66 -8.49 9.51
N LEU A 29 12.45 -9.18 10.35
CA LEU A 29 12.43 -10.63 10.43
C LEU A 29 11.23 -11.09 11.28
N ASN A 30 10.64 -12.22 10.91
CA ASN A 30 9.60 -12.84 11.74
C ASN A 30 10.23 -13.42 13.02
N ASP A 31 10.01 -12.77 14.14
CA ASP A 31 10.53 -13.13 15.46
C ASP A 31 9.45 -13.65 16.42
N SER A 32 8.26 -13.97 15.91
CA SER A 32 7.10 -14.40 16.70
C SER A 32 7.37 -15.68 17.52
N LYS A 33 6.68 -15.81 18.66
CA LYS A 33 6.88 -16.90 19.63
C LYS A 33 5.57 -17.64 19.91
N GLN A 34 5.17 -18.45 18.94
CA GLN A 34 3.88 -19.17 18.95
C GLN A 34 2.69 -18.21 19.04
N ASP A 35 2.80 -17.08 18.34
CA ASP A 35 1.82 -16.00 18.46
C ASP A 35 0.57 -16.29 17.63
N HIS A 36 -0.59 -16.03 18.22
CA HIS A 36 -1.89 -16.05 17.57
C HIS A 36 -2.23 -14.63 17.11
N LYS A 37 -2.10 -14.37 15.81
CA LYS A 37 -2.31 -13.04 15.23
C LYS A 37 -3.65 -12.95 14.53
N TYR A 38 -4.40 -11.90 14.84
CA TYR A 38 -5.71 -11.61 14.27
C TYR A 38 -5.68 -10.28 13.52
N ARG A 39 -6.11 -10.30 12.26
CA ARG A 39 -6.36 -9.11 11.45
C ARG A 39 -7.76 -9.17 10.87
N ALA A 40 -8.59 -8.19 11.21
CA ALA A 40 -9.94 -8.08 10.67
C ALA A 40 -10.16 -6.68 10.12
N GLN A 41 -10.71 -6.60 8.90
CA GLN A 41 -11.10 -5.35 8.27
C GLN A 41 -12.55 -5.45 7.80
N VAL A 42 -13.34 -4.42 8.09
CA VAL A 42 -14.73 -4.30 7.63
C VAL A 42 -14.90 -2.94 6.97
N ASN A 43 -15.33 -2.97 5.72
CA ASN A 43 -15.46 -1.81 4.85
C ASN A 43 -16.95 -1.54 4.60
N PHE A 44 -17.36 -0.28 4.68
CA PHE A 44 -18.68 0.18 4.31
C PHE A 44 -18.54 1.27 3.26
N SER A 45 -19.25 1.13 2.14
CA SER A 45 -19.37 2.14 1.09
C SER A 45 -20.83 2.50 0.91
N ALA A 46 -21.18 3.76 1.13
CA ALA A 46 -22.56 4.22 1.09
C ALA A 46 -22.75 5.29 0.01
N ALA A 47 -23.78 5.16 -0.82
CA ALA A 47 -24.23 6.27 -1.68
C ALA A 47 -24.94 7.31 -0.81
N ILE A 48 -24.41 8.53 -0.76
CA ILE A 48 -24.92 9.59 0.13
C ILE A 48 -25.67 10.71 -0.60
N ALA A 49 -25.39 10.89 -1.89
CA ALA A 49 -26.04 11.80 -2.80
C ALA A 49 -25.72 11.39 -4.25
N ASP A 50 -26.37 12.02 -5.22
CA ASP A 50 -26.05 11.82 -6.64
C ASP A 50 -24.56 12.03 -6.88
N ASN A 51 -23.91 11.08 -7.54
CA ASN A 51 -22.48 11.09 -7.83
C ASN A 51 -21.53 11.00 -6.61
N PHE A 52 -22.06 10.87 -5.38
CA PHE A 52 -21.25 10.84 -4.16
C PHE A 52 -21.38 9.54 -3.36
N LYS A 53 -20.24 8.96 -3.01
CA LYS A 53 -20.13 7.84 -2.06
C LYS A 53 -19.23 8.20 -0.89
N ALA A 54 -19.60 7.80 0.32
CA ALA A 54 -18.73 7.82 1.49
C ALA A 54 -18.22 6.42 1.81
N PHE A 55 -16.95 6.31 2.18
CA PHE A 55 -16.31 5.05 2.54
C PHE A 55 -15.73 5.13 3.95
N VAL A 56 -15.90 4.05 4.73
CA VAL A 56 -15.22 3.86 6.01
C VAL A 56 -14.70 2.42 6.13
N GLN A 57 -13.48 2.27 6.65
CA GLN A 57 -12.90 0.97 7.02
C GLN A 57 -12.63 0.95 8.52
N PHE A 58 -13.14 -0.09 9.18
CA PHE A 58 -12.75 -0.45 10.54
C PHE A 58 -11.69 -1.55 10.50
N ASP A 59 -10.66 -1.42 11.32
CA ASP A 59 -9.58 -2.39 11.44
C ASP A 59 -9.42 -2.86 12.89
N TYR A 60 -9.16 -4.16 13.04
CA TYR A 60 -8.75 -4.80 14.28
C TYR A 60 -7.46 -5.58 14.01
N ASN A 61 -6.41 -5.21 14.74
CA ASN A 61 -5.08 -5.82 14.66
C ASN A 61 -4.58 -6.15 16.07
N ALA A 62 -4.49 -7.44 16.37
CA ALA A 62 -4.25 -7.94 17.73
C ALA A 62 -3.45 -9.25 17.74
N VAL A 63 -2.79 -9.51 18.86
CA VAL A 63 -1.94 -10.67 19.08
C VAL A 63 -2.20 -11.25 20.46
N ASP A 64 -2.47 -12.55 20.53
CA ASP A 64 -2.45 -13.32 21.76
C ASP A 64 -1.17 -14.17 21.80
N GLY A 65 -0.50 -14.19 22.94
CA GLY A 65 0.75 -14.93 23.11
C GLY A 65 0.52 -16.42 23.37
N GLY A 66 1.42 -17.26 22.87
CA GLY A 66 1.29 -18.72 22.98
C GLY A 66 2.34 -19.43 23.83
N THR A 67 3.38 -18.75 24.31
CA THR A 67 4.46 -19.39 25.09
C THR A 67 4.98 -18.54 26.23
N GLY A 68 5.32 -19.19 27.35
CA GLY A 68 6.11 -18.59 28.42
C GLY A 68 5.38 -17.47 29.14
N VAL A 69 6.05 -16.31 29.29
CA VAL A 69 5.44 -15.12 29.91
C VAL A 69 4.27 -14.58 29.10
N ASP A 70 4.26 -14.82 27.78
CA ASP A 70 3.22 -14.35 26.87
C ASP A 70 1.95 -15.18 26.93
N ASN A 71 1.92 -16.28 27.68
CA ASN A 71 0.69 -17.04 27.96
C ASN A 71 -0.39 -16.18 28.66
N ALA A 72 0.00 -15.08 29.32
CA ALA A 72 -0.91 -14.12 29.92
C ALA A 72 -1.27 -12.97 28.97
N THR A 73 -0.58 -12.83 27.83
CA THR A 73 -0.85 -11.81 26.82
C THR A 73 -2.07 -12.23 26.03
N ASN A 74 -3.20 -11.58 26.33
CA ASN A 74 -4.45 -11.74 25.60
C ASN A 74 -4.99 -10.34 25.24
N ALA A 75 -5.17 -10.08 23.95
CA ALA A 75 -5.44 -8.74 23.45
C ALA A 75 -6.87 -8.27 23.78
N GLN A 76 -6.96 -7.12 24.44
CA GLN A 76 -8.21 -6.43 24.73
C GLN A 76 -8.28 -5.13 23.91
N LYS A 77 -8.39 -5.26 22.58
CA LYS A 77 -8.43 -4.13 21.63
C LYS A 77 -9.81 -3.95 21.03
N GLY A 78 -10.14 -2.71 20.67
CA GLY A 78 -11.32 -2.38 19.87
C GLY A 78 -10.97 -2.20 18.39
N PHE A 79 -12.00 -2.05 17.56
CA PHE A 79 -11.84 -1.56 16.20
C PHE A 79 -11.41 -0.09 16.20
N PHE A 80 -10.59 0.31 15.24
CA PHE A 80 -10.32 1.73 14.94
C PHE A 80 -10.69 2.07 13.50
N VAL A 81 -10.93 3.35 13.22
CA VAL A 81 -11.21 3.84 11.86
C VAL A 81 -9.89 3.98 11.11
N ARG A 82 -9.65 3.06 10.18
CA ARG A 82 -8.43 3.00 9.38
C ARG A 82 -8.51 3.86 8.13
N GLN A 83 -9.63 3.83 7.42
CA GLN A 83 -9.89 4.68 6.26
C GLN A 83 -11.23 5.42 6.42
N LEU A 84 -11.28 6.65 5.93
CA LEU A 84 -12.48 7.49 5.88
C LEU A 84 -12.31 8.52 4.75
N TYR A 85 -13.07 8.36 3.67
CA TYR A 85 -12.97 9.24 2.50
C TYR A 85 -14.29 9.40 1.76
N LEU A 86 -14.35 10.44 0.93
CA LEU A 86 -15.44 10.73 0.02
C LEU A 86 -15.00 10.49 -1.42
N THR A 87 -15.87 9.90 -2.23
CA THR A 87 -15.69 9.73 -3.67
C THR A 87 -16.76 10.52 -4.41
N TYR A 88 -16.34 11.39 -5.31
CA TYR A 88 -17.18 12.01 -6.34
C TYR A 88 -16.88 11.34 -7.68
N THR A 89 -17.91 10.94 -8.43
CA THR A 89 -17.76 10.33 -9.75
C THR A 89 -18.59 11.08 -10.78
N ASN A 90 -17.94 11.59 -11.82
CA ASN A 90 -18.61 12.12 -13.01
C ASN A 90 -18.47 11.10 -14.15
N GLU A 91 -19.57 10.41 -14.45
CA GLU A 91 -19.62 9.37 -15.47
C GLU A 91 -19.46 9.93 -16.89
N ASP A 92 -19.89 11.17 -17.15
CA ASP A 92 -19.81 11.80 -18.48
C ASP A 92 -18.36 11.96 -18.97
N VAL A 93 -17.42 12.07 -18.02
CA VAL A 93 -15.98 12.20 -18.29
C VAL A 93 -15.18 11.03 -17.70
N ALA A 94 -15.85 9.93 -17.32
CA ALA A 94 -15.25 8.74 -16.72
C ALA A 94 -14.19 9.04 -15.63
N THR A 95 -14.46 10.07 -14.80
CA THR A 95 -13.49 10.59 -13.82
C THR A 95 -14.05 10.52 -12.41
N SER A 96 -13.23 10.06 -11.47
CA SER A 96 -13.53 10.06 -10.04
C SER A 96 -12.49 10.85 -9.25
N VAL A 97 -12.95 11.59 -8.23
CA VAL A 97 -12.13 12.29 -7.25
C VAL A 97 -12.38 11.67 -5.89
N ILE A 98 -11.31 11.23 -5.23
CA ILE A 98 -11.33 10.52 -3.94
C ILE A 98 -10.53 11.35 -2.95
N ALA A 99 -11.19 11.85 -1.90
CA ALA A 99 -10.58 12.76 -0.93
C ALA A 99 -10.80 12.28 0.51
N GLY A 100 -9.73 12.23 1.28
CA GLY A 100 -9.75 11.84 2.69
C GLY A 100 -8.64 10.85 3.05
N LYS A 101 -8.82 10.19 4.20
CA LYS A 101 -7.91 9.17 4.73
C LYS A 101 -8.13 7.85 3.98
N GLN A 102 -7.17 7.44 3.17
CA GLN A 102 -7.28 6.31 2.25
C GLN A 102 -5.98 5.51 2.17
N GLN A 103 -6.07 4.21 1.93
CA GLN A 103 -4.89 3.41 1.57
C GLN A 103 -4.36 3.90 0.22
N LEU A 104 -3.05 4.12 0.13
CA LEU A 104 -2.46 4.82 -1.02
C LEU A 104 -2.51 3.97 -2.29
N ASN A 105 -2.21 2.67 -2.17
CA ASN A 105 -2.23 1.70 -3.26
C ASN A 105 -1.38 2.14 -4.47
N ILE A 106 -0.15 2.60 -4.19
CA ILE A 106 0.82 2.99 -5.21
C ILE A 106 1.91 1.91 -5.32
N ILE A 107 2.66 1.88 -6.43
CA ILE A 107 3.64 0.80 -6.69
C ILE A 107 4.71 0.63 -5.58
N TRP A 108 4.97 1.68 -4.81
CA TRP A 108 5.95 1.68 -3.71
C TRP A 108 5.36 1.32 -2.33
N THR A 109 4.10 0.91 -2.25
CA THR A 109 3.42 0.54 -1.00
C THR A 109 2.79 -0.84 -1.10
N ASP A 110 2.58 -1.52 0.03
CA ASP A 110 1.71 -2.71 0.03
C ASP A 110 0.29 -2.31 -0.42
N ASN A 111 -0.28 -3.07 -1.36
CA ASN A 111 -1.63 -2.89 -1.87
C ASN A 111 -2.64 -3.89 -1.26
N GLY A 112 -2.17 -4.73 -0.33
CA GLY A 112 -2.95 -5.71 0.41
C GLY A 112 -3.57 -5.15 1.69
N ILE A 113 -3.56 -5.99 2.72
CA ILE A 113 -4.27 -5.73 4.00
C ILE A 113 -3.55 -4.67 4.84
N ASP A 114 -2.21 -4.57 4.74
CA ASP A 114 -1.40 -3.72 5.61
C ASP A 114 -0.83 -2.49 4.89
N GLY A 115 -1.39 -2.15 3.73
CA GLY A 115 -0.91 -1.05 2.90
C GLY A 115 -0.89 0.30 3.59
N LEU A 116 0.11 1.11 3.29
CA LEU A 116 0.26 2.45 3.84
C LEU A 116 -1.02 3.29 3.62
N VAL A 117 -1.54 3.85 4.71
CA VAL A 117 -2.65 4.80 4.70
C VAL A 117 -2.12 6.22 4.79
N GLY A 118 -2.66 7.13 4.00
CA GLY A 118 -2.41 8.55 4.09
C GLY A 118 -3.69 9.38 3.94
N THR A 119 -3.60 10.67 4.18
CA THR A 119 -4.71 11.62 3.94
C THR A 119 -4.35 12.50 2.75
N GLY A 120 -5.24 12.57 1.77
CA GLY A 120 -4.98 13.29 0.54
C GLY A 120 -6.12 13.22 -0.47
N VAL A 121 -5.78 13.56 -1.71
CA VAL A 121 -6.69 13.54 -2.86
C VAL A 121 -6.09 12.67 -3.97
N LYS A 122 -6.96 11.88 -4.62
CA LYS A 122 -6.65 11.10 -5.80
C LYS A 122 -7.69 11.36 -6.87
N VAL A 123 -7.25 11.65 -8.09
CA VAL A 123 -8.10 11.77 -9.28
C VAL A 123 -7.79 10.58 -10.16
N VAL A 124 -8.83 9.87 -10.61
CA VAL A 124 -8.71 8.69 -11.48
C VAL A 124 -9.59 8.90 -12.70
N ASN A 125 -9.02 8.71 -13.89
CA ASN A 125 -9.71 8.80 -15.17
C ASN A 125 -9.59 7.46 -15.92
N ASN A 126 -10.72 6.99 -16.48
CA ASN A 126 -10.80 5.79 -17.31
C ASN A 126 -11.50 6.09 -18.64
N SER A 127 -11.27 7.28 -19.22
CA SER A 127 -11.89 7.66 -20.49
C SER A 127 -11.33 6.89 -21.69
N ILE A 128 -10.14 6.31 -21.55
CA ILE A 128 -9.48 5.50 -22.58
C ILE A 128 -9.66 4.03 -22.20
N ASP A 129 -10.17 3.24 -23.14
CA ASP A 129 -10.41 1.82 -22.90
C ASP A 129 -9.10 1.08 -22.60
N GLY A 130 -9.13 0.23 -21.57
CA GLY A 130 -7.94 -0.47 -21.07
C GLY A 130 -6.87 0.43 -20.43
N LEU A 131 -7.10 1.73 -20.19
CA LEU A 131 -6.13 2.64 -19.58
C LEU A 131 -6.73 3.42 -18.41
N THR A 132 -6.13 3.25 -17.24
CA THR A 132 -6.38 4.06 -16.05
C THR A 132 -5.28 5.11 -15.90
N LEU A 133 -5.67 6.39 -15.89
CA LEU A 133 -4.80 7.50 -15.53
C LEU A 133 -5.12 7.98 -14.12
N ALA A 134 -4.10 8.21 -13.31
CA ALA A 134 -4.28 8.75 -11.96
C ALA A 134 -3.31 9.89 -11.66
N ALA A 135 -3.76 10.85 -10.85
CA ALA A 135 -2.93 11.86 -10.20
C ALA A 135 -3.29 11.91 -8.72
N PHE A 136 -2.30 12.08 -7.85
CA PHE A 136 -2.51 12.05 -6.41
C PHE A 136 -1.62 13.04 -5.66
N ALA A 137 -2.11 13.49 -4.51
CA ALA A 137 -1.39 14.33 -3.55
C ALA A 137 -1.73 13.88 -2.13
N VAL A 138 -0.72 13.64 -1.29
CA VAL A 138 -0.84 13.14 0.08
C VAL A 138 -0.11 14.08 1.02
N ASP A 139 -0.81 14.52 2.06
CA ASP A 139 -0.35 15.55 3.01
C ASP A 139 0.07 14.95 4.36
N SER A 140 -0.40 13.73 4.68
CA SER A 140 0.00 13.04 5.91
C SER A 140 -0.09 11.53 5.78
N PHE A 141 0.72 10.83 6.58
CA PHE A 141 0.85 9.37 6.57
C PHE A 141 0.49 8.78 7.94
N MET A 142 -0.17 7.62 7.95
CA MET A 142 -0.44 6.82 9.15
C MET A 142 0.81 6.02 9.56
N ALA A 143 1.93 6.71 9.76
CA ALA A 143 3.25 6.11 9.94
C ALA A 143 3.34 5.13 11.12
N THR A 144 2.71 5.47 12.24
CA THR A 144 2.77 4.66 13.48
C THR A 144 2.14 3.28 13.32
N GLU A 145 1.17 3.11 12.41
CA GLU A 145 0.60 1.78 12.14
C GLU A 145 1.61 0.85 11.47
N GLN A 146 2.45 1.40 10.59
CA GLN A 146 3.37 0.65 9.73
C GLN A 146 4.66 0.24 10.47
N GLY A 147 5.04 0.94 11.54
CA GLY A 147 6.26 0.64 12.28
C GLY A 147 7.50 0.66 11.37
N SER A 148 8.25 -0.44 11.35
CA SER A 148 9.47 -0.60 10.54
C SER A 148 9.24 -0.82 9.05
N ASP A 149 7.99 -0.99 8.61
CA ASP A 149 7.65 -1.17 7.19
C ASP A 149 7.65 0.17 6.44
N LEU A 150 7.51 1.29 7.16
CA LEU A 150 7.62 2.62 6.57
C LEU A 150 9.06 3.12 6.61
N VAL A 151 9.56 3.50 5.43
CA VAL A 151 10.81 4.24 5.26
C VAL A 151 10.71 5.56 6.05
N GLY A 152 11.63 5.78 6.99
CA GLY A 152 11.65 6.97 7.84
C GLY A 152 10.84 6.91 9.12
N HIS A 153 10.53 5.71 9.61
CA HIS A 153 9.85 5.54 10.88
C HIS A 153 10.55 4.52 11.77
N ASN A 154 10.46 4.72 13.10
CA ASN A 154 11.13 3.95 14.16
C ASN A 154 11.51 2.51 13.78
N GLY A 155 12.82 2.24 13.69
CA GLY A 155 13.37 0.92 13.35
C GLY A 155 13.76 0.76 11.88
N SER A 156 13.41 1.70 10.99
CA SER A 156 13.90 1.70 9.62
C SER A 156 15.41 1.96 9.54
N GLN A 157 16.10 1.29 8.61
CA GLN A 157 17.53 1.54 8.34
C GLN A 157 17.79 2.95 7.78
N PHE A 158 16.76 3.55 7.19
CA PHE A 158 16.77 4.89 6.64
C PHE A 158 15.77 5.76 7.40
N ASN A 159 16.25 6.80 8.08
CA ASN A 159 15.44 7.65 8.98
C ASN A 159 15.70 9.14 8.70
N PRO A 160 15.02 9.76 7.72
CA PRO A 160 15.06 11.20 7.49
C PRO A 160 14.57 11.97 8.71
N ASP A 161 15.15 13.15 8.94
CA ASP A 161 14.78 14.02 10.06
C ASP A 161 13.35 14.56 9.93
N SER A 162 12.84 14.65 8.69
CA SER A 162 11.47 15.03 8.36
C SER A 162 11.03 14.41 7.04
N ILE A 163 9.71 14.26 6.86
CA ILE A 163 9.09 13.84 5.60
C ILE A 163 8.07 14.88 5.18
N GLY A 164 8.08 15.27 3.90
CA GLY A 164 7.13 16.20 3.33
C GLY A 164 5.95 15.52 2.64
N ASN A 165 5.25 16.30 1.82
CA ASN A 165 4.09 15.85 1.04
C ASN A 165 4.52 14.98 -0.15
N LEU A 166 3.63 14.07 -0.55
CA LEU A 166 3.85 13.17 -1.69
C LEU A 166 2.90 13.53 -2.83
N TYR A 167 3.45 13.80 -4.01
CA TYR A 167 2.71 14.12 -5.23
C TYR A 167 3.07 13.13 -6.31
N GLY A 168 2.12 12.68 -7.11
CA GLY A 168 2.46 11.76 -8.19
C GLY A 168 1.38 11.53 -9.20
N ALA A 169 1.72 10.73 -10.20
CA ALA A 169 0.84 10.32 -11.27
C ALA A 169 1.15 8.89 -11.71
N ALA A 170 0.15 8.24 -12.28
CA ALA A 170 0.26 6.88 -12.78
C ALA A 170 -0.52 6.71 -14.10
N ALA A 171 0.00 5.83 -14.95
CA ALA A 171 -0.70 5.28 -16.09
C ALA A 171 -0.64 3.76 -16.00
N VAL A 172 -1.78 3.11 -15.81
CA VAL A 172 -1.91 1.67 -15.63
C VAL A 172 -2.79 1.12 -16.74
N GLY A 173 -2.21 0.29 -17.60
CA GLY A 173 -2.88 -0.34 -18.73
C GLY A 173 -3.29 -1.78 -18.41
N SER A 174 -4.38 -2.22 -19.04
CA SER A 174 -4.78 -3.61 -19.13
C SER A 174 -5.43 -3.82 -20.50
N TYR A 175 -4.71 -4.50 -21.38
CA TYR A 175 -5.11 -4.69 -22.77
C TYR A 175 -5.22 -6.17 -23.10
N ASP A 176 -6.39 -6.57 -23.58
CA ASP A 176 -6.60 -7.89 -24.14
C ASP A 176 -6.03 -7.92 -25.57
N LEU A 177 -4.91 -8.61 -25.74
CA LEU A 177 -4.27 -8.82 -27.02
C LEU A 177 -4.66 -10.20 -27.55
N ALA A 178 -4.46 -10.41 -28.86
CA ALA A 178 -4.68 -11.73 -29.47
C ALA A 178 -3.76 -12.76 -28.82
N GLY A 179 -4.29 -13.43 -27.80
CA GLY A 179 -3.65 -14.50 -27.09
C GLY A 179 -3.09 -14.23 -25.70
N GLY A 180 -3.51 -13.15 -25.08
CA GLY A 180 -3.14 -12.89 -23.69
C GLY A 180 -3.58 -11.52 -23.24
N GLN A 181 -3.18 -11.19 -22.02
CA GLN A 181 -3.39 -9.89 -21.43
C GLN A 181 -2.04 -9.21 -21.20
N PHE A 182 -1.93 -7.96 -21.62
CA PHE A 182 -0.76 -7.12 -21.42
C PHE A 182 -1.08 -5.99 -20.44
N ASN A 183 -0.31 -5.90 -19.35
CA ASN A 183 -0.53 -4.92 -18.28
C ASN A 183 0.73 -4.06 -18.06
N PRO A 184 0.90 -2.95 -18.80
CA PRO A 184 1.97 -1.99 -18.56
C PRO A 184 1.59 -0.98 -17.48
N GLN A 185 2.57 -0.56 -16.67
CA GLN A 185 2.39 0.47 -15.65
C GLN A 185 3.56 1.46 -15.67
N LEU A 186 3.24 2.74 -15.59
CA LEU A 186 4.21 3.83 -15.40
C LEU A 186 3.79 4.64 -14.19
N TRP A 187 4.72 4.85 -13.27
CA TRP A 187 4.50 5.60 -12.03
C TRP A 187 5.58 6.66 -11.85
N LEU A 188 5.17 7.86 -11.47
CA LEU A 188 6.06 8.96 -11.10
C LEU A 188 5.56 9.57 -9.80
N ALA A 189 6.46 9.81 -8.86
CA ALA A 189 6.10 10.50 -7.63
C ALA A 189 7.25 11.34 -7.08
N TYR A 190 6.95 12.56 -6.65
CA TYR A 190 7.85 13.41 -5.88
C TYR A 190 7.41 13.37 -4.43
N TRP A 191 8.29 12.85 -3.56
CA TRP A 191 8.12 12.91 -2.12
C TRP A 191 9.06 13.97 -1.58
N ASP A 192 8.48 15.10 -1.19
CA ASP A 192 9.21 16.26 -0.67
C ASP A 192 10.11 15.87 0.50
N GLN A 193 11.35 16.38 0.50
CA GLN A 193 12.43 16.07 1.46
C GLN A 193 12.93 14.61 1.45
N VAL A 194 12.47 13.78 0.51
CA VAL A 194 12.89 12.38 0.39
C VAL A 194 13.53 12.12 -0.97
N ALA A 195 12.72 12.02 -2.03
CA ALA A 195 13.21 11.72 -3.36
C ALA A 195 12.13 11.90 -4.45
N PHE A 196 12.59 12.02 -5.68
CA PHE A 196 11.79 11.79 -6.88
C PHE A 196 11.88 10.32 -7.31
N PHE A 197 10.76 9.62 -7.30
CA PHE A 197 10.60 8.21 -7.67
C PHE A 197 10.02 8.06 -9.08
N TYR A 198 10.53 7.06 -9.80
CA TYR A 198 10.01 6.66 -11.12
C TYR A 198 10.05 5.14 -11.25
N ALA A 199 8.98 4.56 -11.79
CA ALA A 199 8.88 3.12 -11.98
C ALA A 199 8.18 2.77 -13.30
N LEU A 200 8.70 1.73 -13.95
CA LEU A 200 8.12 1.10 -15.13
C LEU A 200 7.96 -0.39 -14.83
N ASP A 201 6.76 -0.90 -15.02
CA ASP A 201 6.42 -2.31 -14.86
C ASP A 201 5.65 -2.78 -16.09
N ALA A 202 5.91 -3.99 -16.57
CA ALA A 202 5.12 -4.59 -17.64
C ALA A 202 5.01 -6.10 -17.45
N SER A 203 3.78 -6.61 -17.52
CA SER A 203 3.49 -8.04 -17.52
C SER A 203 2.69 -8.48 -18.75
N TYR A 204 2.97 -9.69 -19.23
CA TYR A 204 2.21 -10.35 -20.28
C TYR A 204 1.87 -11.79 -19.85
N SER A 205 0.58 -12.14 -19.92
CA SER A 205 0.07 -13.46 -19.55
C SER A 205 -0.69 -14.08 -20.72
N THR A 206 -0.33 -15.29 -21.15
CA THR A 206 -0.98 -15.96 -22.29
C THR A 206 -2.28 -16.66 -21.94
N THR A 207 -3.21 -16.72 -22.89
CA THR A 207 -4.48 -17.48 -22.80
C THR A 207 -4.74 -18.41 -24.00
N ILE A 208 -3.82 -18.50 -24.98
CA ILE A 208 -4.03 -19.21 -26.26
C ILE A 208 -3.97 -20.73 -26.15
N PHE A 209 -3.03 -21.24 -25.35
CA PHE A 209 -2.67 -22.66 -25.44
C PHE A 209 -3.58 -23.47 -24.53
N ASP A 210 -4.31 -24.41 -25.13
CA ASP A 210 -5.17 -25.37 -24.44
C ASP A 210 -4.31 -26.19 -23.46
N GLY A 211 -4.17 -25.68 -22.23
CA GLY A 211 -3.43 -26.29 -21.12
C GLY A 211 -2.07 -25.67 -20.74
N ILE A 212 -1.52 -24.66 -21.44
CA ILE A 212 -0.22 -24.05 -21.07
C ILE A 212 -0.34 -22.51 -20.99
N ASN A 213 -0.36 -21.99 -19.77
CA ASN A 213 -0.30 -20.55 -19.52
C ASN A 213 1.08 -20.20 -18.98
N TRP A 214 1.70 -19.13 -19.51
CA TRP A 214 2.90 -18.54 -18.94
C TRP A 214 2.70 -17.03 -18.75
N THR A 215 3.40 -16.50 -17.76
CA THR A 215 3.46 -15.07 -17.47
C THR A 215 4.92 -14.63 -17.48
N LEU A 216 5.20 -13.52 -18.17
CA LEU A 216 6.47 -12.82 -18.10
C LEU A 216 6.20 -11.43 -17.53
N GLU A 217 7.01 -11.02 -16.56
CA GLU A 217 6.91 -9.74 -15.89
C GLU A 217 8.30 -9.15 -15.72
N GLY A 218 8.43 -7.85 -15.97
CA GLY A 218 9.67 -7.11 -15.81
C GLY A 218 9.39 -5.73 -15.24
N ALA A 219 10.16 -5.35 -14.23
CA ALA A 219 10.03 -4.07 -13.56
C ALA A 219 11.38 -3.37 -13.42
N TYR A 220 11.34 -2.04 -13.48
CA TYR A 220 12.45 -1.16 -13.16
C TYR A 220 11.93 -0.04 -12.26
N LEU A 221 12.48 0.05 -11.06
CA LEU A 221 12.18 1.09 -10.08
C LEU A 221 13.48 1.86 -9.82
N GLY A 222 13.39 3.19 -9.81
CA GLY A 222 14.50 4.06 -9.47
C GLY A 222 14.04 5.32 -8.77
N ASN A 223 14.99 6.03 -8.18
CA ASN A 223 14.74 7.36 -7.62
C ASN A 223 15.98 8.24 -7.73
N SER A 224 15.75 9.55 -7.58
CA SER A 224 16.77 10.56 -7.36
C SER A 224 16.49 11.25 -6.03
N VAL A 225 17.44 11.18 -5.11
CA VAL A 225 17.35 11.79 -3.77
C VAL A 225 17.20 13.32 -3.83
N ASP A 226 16.38 13.86 -2.93
CA ASP A 226 16.21 15.31 -2.75
C ASP A 226 17.43 15.94 -2.05
N SER A 227 17.76 17.20 -2.37
CA SER A 227 18.91 17.91 -1.80
C SER A 227 18.85 18.09 -0.29
N ASP A 228 17.65 18.17 0.29
CA ASP A 228 17.50 18.28 1.76
C ASP A 228 17.95 17.00 2.49
N LEU A 229 17.89 15.86 1.79
CA LEU A 229 18.38 14.57 2.26
C LEU A 229 19.88 14.35 1.94
N ASP A 230 20.48 15.17 1.07
CA ASP A 230 21.87 15.08 0.62
C ASP A 230 22.90 15.62 1.65
N SER A 231 22.51 15.72 2.93
CA SER A 231 23.39 16.14 4.01
C SER A 231 24.30 14.98 4.49
N ALA A 232 25.40 14.76 3.76
CA ALA A 232 26.60 13.97 4.14
C ALA A 232 26.45 12.48 4.54
N ARG A 233 25.24 11.95 4.75
CA ARG A 233 24.99 10.55 5.17
C ARG A 233 24.47 9.62 4.06
N TYR A 234 24.01 10.15 2.93
CA TYR A 234 23.31 9.39 1.89
C TYR A 234 23.90 9.60 0.48
N ALA A 235 25.23 9.69 0.38
CA ALA A 235 26.01 10.07 -0.81
C ALA A 235 25.85 9.17 -2.06
N ASN A 236 25.10 8.05 -1.97
CA ASN A 236 24.86 7.17 -3.11
C ASN A 236 23.59 7.55 -3.92
N GLY A 237 22.80 8.54 -3.46
CA GLY A 237 21.73 9.18 -4.24
C GLY A 237 20.55 8.30 -4.66
N ASN A 238 20.50 7.03 -4.23
CA ASN A 238 19.50 6.03 -4.59
C ASN A 238 19.00 5.31 -3.33
N LEU A 239 17.68 5.07 -3.25
CA LEU A 239 17.00 4.38 -2.14
C LEU A 239 16.71 2.91 -2.47
N PHE A 240 17.00 2.45 -3.69
CA PHE A 240 16.84 1.07 -4.16
C PHE A 240 18.17 0.40 -4.54
#